data_AF-A0A1A6BAF6-F1
#
_entry.id   AF-A0A1A6BAF6-F1
#
_cell.length_a   1.000
_cell.length_b   1.000
_cell.length_c   1.000
_cell.angle_alpha   90.00
_cell.angle_beta   90.00
_cell.angle_gamma   90.00
#
_symmetry.space_group_name_H-M   'P 1'
#
loop_
_entity.id
_entity.type
_entity.pdbx_description
1 polymer ?
#
loop_
_entity_poly.entity_id
_entity_poly.type
_entity_poly.pdbx_seq_one_letter_code
_entity_poly.pdbx_strand_id
1 'polypeptide(L)'
;MGRQEGGRWDVGAENNAVHLERISDDDERLFDDWLTPDEARALAGLLNKYADRVEASENSASEDDDDDDDDDDDDEDDDEDDEDDEDDEDDEDDEDDEDDEDGEASEKSGRSSD
;
A
#
# COMPACT_ATOMS: atom_id res chain seq x y z
N MET A 1 -3.18 -31.28 -17.70
CA MET A 1 -3.49 -29.88 -17.97
C MET A 1 -4.13 -29.34 -16.70
N GLY A 2 -3.35 -28.63 -15.88
CA GLY A 2 -3.89 -28.03 -14.66
C GLY A 2 -4.97 -27.06 -15.08
N ARG A 3 -6.20 -27.29 -14.61
CA ARG A 3 -7.28 -26.32 -14.66
C ARG A 3 -6.68 -24.97 -14.24
N GLN A 4 -6.74 -23.99 -15.12
CA GLN A 4 -6.48 -22.62 -14.70
C GLN A 4 -7.68 -22.29 -13.81
N GLU A 5 -7.49 -22.38 -12.48
CA GLU A 5 -8.45 -21.90 -11.50
C GLU A 5 -8.60 -20.39 -11.72
N GLY A 6 -9.57 -20.05 -12.58
CA GLY A 6 -9.92 -18.70 -12.98
C GLY A 6 -10.69 -18.06 -11.86
N GLY A 7 -9.96 -17.39 -10.97
CA GLY A 7 -10.53 -16.55 -9.94
C GLY A 7 -10.68 -15.10 -10.42
N ARG A 8 -11.59 -14.35 -9.80
CA ARG A 8 -11.70 -12.90 -9.97
C ARG A 8 -10.62 -12.20 -9.14
N TRP A 9 -10.04 -11.14 -9.70
CA TRP A 9 -9.28 -10.16 -8.92
C TRP A 9 -10.21 -9.01 -8.57
N ASP A 10 -10.33 -8.70 -7.28
CA ASP A 10 -10.97 -7.48 -6.79
C ASP A 10 -9.91 -6.50 -6.32
N VAL A 11 -10.08 -5.23 -6.70
CA VAL A 11 -9.14 -4.17 -6.36
C VAL A 11 -9.94 -3.01 -5.80
N GLY A 12 -9.54 -2.49 -4.65
CA GLY A 12 -10.20 -1.40 -3.96
C GLY A 12 -9.19 -0.36 -3.47
N ALA A 13 -9.69 0.81 -3.08
CA ALA A 13 -8.89 1.81 -2.38
C ALA A 13 -9.64 2.22 -1.11
N GLU A 14 -9.00 2.00 0.05
CA GLU A 14 -9.52 2.42 1.34
C GLU A 14 -8.36 2.71 2.30
N ASN A 15 -8.58 3.56 3.31
CA ASN A 15 -7.58 3.87 4.34
C ASN A 15 -6.21 4.32 3.79
N ASN A 16 -6.19 5.07 2.68
CA ASN A 16 -4.96 5.48 1.97
C ASN A 16 -4.07 4.32 1.47
N ALA A 17 -4.66 3.13 1.31
CA ALA A 17 -4.03 1.95 0.76
C ALA A 17 -4.88 1.36 -0.37
N VAL A 18 -4.23 0.59 -1.24
CA VAL A 18 -4.86 -0.19 -2.31
C VAL A 18 -5.06 -1.61 -1.80
N HIS A 19 -6.30 -2.06 -1.76
CA HIS A 19 -6.67 -3.43 -1.42
C HIS A 19 -6.60 -4.30 -2.66
N LEU A 20 -5.97 -5.47 -2.56
CA LEU A 20 -5.87 -6.44 -3.65
C LEU A 20 -6.33 -7.83 -3.15
N GLU A 21 -7.43 -8.32 -3.70
CA GLU A 21 -8.01 -9.61 -3.34
C GLU A 21 -8.11 -10.53 -4.56
N ARG A 22 -7.80 -11.83 -4.37
CA ARG A 22 -8.09 -12.87 -5.37
C ARG A 22 -9.12 -13.83 -4.81
N ILE A 23 -10.24 -13.96 -5.49
CA ILE A 23 -11.34 -14.84 -5.12
C ILE A 23 -11.43 -16.00 -6.13
N SER A 24 -11.54 -17.22 -5.64
CA SER A 24 -11.79 -18.41 -6.46
C SER A 24 -13.18 -18.41 -7.09
N ASP A 25 -13.41 -19.31 -8.05
CA ASP A 25 -14.75 -19.59 -8.60
C ASP A 25 -15.76 -20.09 -7.53
N ASP A 26 -15.26 -20.66 -6.42
CA ASP A 26 -16.04 -21.11 -5.27
C ASP A 26 -16.26 -19.99 -4.21
N ASP A 27 -16.08 -18.71 -4.58
CA ASP A 27 -16.13 -17.54 -3.69
C ASP A 27 -15.14 -17.58 -2.51
N GLU A 28 -14.13 -18.45 -2.57
CA GLU A 28 -13.08 -18.55 -1.54
C GLU A 28 -11.95 -17.54 -1.79
N ARG A 29 -11.67 -16.70 -0.80
CA ARG A 29 -10.55 -15.73 -0.83
C ARG A 29 -9.22 -16.46 -0.75
N LEU A 30 -8.44 -16.39 -1.82
CA LEU A 30 -7.12 -17.02 -1.94
C LEU A 30 -5.97 -16.06 -1.63
N PHE A 31 -6.18 -14.77 -1.86
CA PHE A 31 -5.17 -13.73 -1.68
C PHE A 31 -5.87 -12.48 -1.18
N ASP A 32 -5.26 -11.78 -0.22
CA ASP A 32 -5.75 -10.58 0.43
C ASP A 32 -4.51 -9.80 0.90
N ASP A 33 -4.26 -8.65 0.31
CA ASP A 33 -3.09 -7.81 0.63
C ASP A 33 -3.42 -6.32 0.53
N TRP A 34 -2.66 -5.52 1.30
CA TRP A 34 -2.81 -4.07 1.41
C TRP A 34 -1.53 -3.40 0.94
N LEU A 35 -1.60 -2.71 -0.17
CA LEU A 35 -0.45 -2.03 -0.77
C LEU A 35 -0.53 -0.54 -0.50
N THR A 36 0.58 0.08 -0.16
CA THR A 36 0.67 1.54 -0.19
C THR A 36 0.54 2.06 -1.64
N PRO A 37 0.21 3.35 -1.86
CA PRO A 37 0.07 3.89 -3.21
C PRO A 37 1.34 3.71 -4.07
N ASP A 38 2.52 3.85 -3.49
CA ASP A 38 3.80 3.62 -4.17
C ASP A 38 4.01 2.15 -4.57
N GLU A 39 3.71 1.22 -3.66
CA GLU A 39 3.81 -0.21 -3.96
C GLU A 39 2.82 -0.64 -5.03
N ALA A 40 1.60 -0.09 -5.02
CA ALA A 40 0.60 -0.36 -6.04
C ALA A 40 1.05 0.13 -7.42
N ARG A 41 1.65 1.32 -7.51
CA ARG A 41 2.24 1.85 -8.75
C ARG A 41 3.42 1.00 -9.23
N ALA A 42 4.31 0.59 -8.32
CA ALA A 42 5.43 -0.28 -8.65
C ALA A 42 4.96 -1.64 -9.19
N LEU A 43 3.92 -2.22 -8.58
CA LEU A 43 3.31 -3.46 -9.05
C LEU A 43 2.66 -3.28 -10.44
N ALA A 44 1.93 -2.18 -10.65
CA ALA A 44 1.33 -1.87 -11.94
C ALA A 44 2.39 -1.76 -13.06
N GLY A 45 3.50 -1.07 -12.79
CA GLY A 45 4.61 -0.97 -13.73
C GLY A 45 5.25 -2.32 -14.07
N LEU A 46 5.41 -3.20 -13.08
CA LEU A 46 5.87 -4.56 -13.31
C LEU A 46 4.87 -5.36 -14.18
N LEU A 47 3.58 -5.29 -13.85
CA LEU A 47 2.53 -5.98 -14.61
C LEU A 47 2.50 -5.53 -16.06
N ASN A 48 2.57 -4.22 -16.31
CA ASN A 48 2.62 -3.67 -17.67
C ASN A 48 3.83 -4.21 -18.43
N LYS A 49 5.04 -4.06 -17.87
CA LYS A 49 6.28 -4.53 -18.48
C LYS A 49 6.26 -6.01 -18.86
N TYR A 50 5.65 -6.87 -18.03
CA TYR A 50 5.52 -8.29 -18.36
C TYR A 50 4.42 -8.55 -19.38
N ALA A 51 3.32 -7.80 -19.38
CA ALA A 51 2.30 -7.85 -20.42
C ALA A 51 2.88 -7.43 -21.79
N ASP A 52 3.58 -6.30 -21.84
CA ASP A 52 4.27 -5.79 -23.04
C ASP A 52 5.26 -6.82 -23.58
N ARG A 53 6.04 -7.48 -22.71
CA ARG A 53 6.95 -8.54 -23.13
C ARG A 53 6.23 -9.75 -23.74
N VAL A 54 5.09 -10.14 -23.16
CA VAL A 54 4.29 -11.26 -23.69
C VAL A 54 3.72 -10.86 -25.05
N GLU A 55 3.13 -9.67 -25.16
CA GLU A 55 2.60 -9.14 -26.41
C GLU A 55 3.69 -9.01 -27.47
N ALA A 56 4.85 -8.43 -27.17
CA ALA A 56 5.99 -8.35 -28.09
C ALA A 56 6.52 -9.74 -28.52
N SER A 57 6.44 -10.74 -27.64
CA SER A 57 6.80 -12.13 -27.98
C SER A 57 5.74 -12.82 -28.84
N GLU A 58 4.48 -12.42 -28.78
CA GLU A 58 3.40 -12.89 -29.67
C GLU A 58 3.34 -12.06 -30.97
N ASN A 59 3.82 -10.82 -30.94
CA ASN A 59 3.83 -9.84 -32.03
C ASN A 59 5.17 -9.79 -32.78
N SER A 60 5.98 -10.85 -32.69
CA SER A 60 7.14 -11.08 -33.59
C SER A 60 6.70 -11.43 -35.03
N ALA A 61 5.64 -10.79 -35.52
CA ALA A 61 5.07 -10.97 -36.84
C ALA A 61 4.63 -9.66 -37.53
N SER A 62 4.66 -8.50 -36.85
CA SER A 62 4.34 -7.23 -37.50
C SER A 62 5.27 -6.11 -37.02
N GLU A 63 6.12 -5.67 -37.95
CA GLU A 63 6.89 -4.42 -37.93
C GLU A 63 6.02 -3.19 -37.59
N ASP A 64 6.69 -2.19 -36.99
CA ASP A 64 6.40 -0.74 -37.06
C ASP A 64 5.28 -0.21 -36.12
N ASP A 65 5.65 0.44 -35.01
CA ASP A 65 5.30 1.84 -34.72
C ASP A 65 5.99 2.31 -33.42
N ASP A 66 6.94 3.23 -33.60
CA ASP A 66 7.46 4.28 -32.71
C ASP A 66 7.39 4.13 -31.17
N ASP A 67 8.59 3.90 -30.63
CA ASP A 67 9.07 4.32 -29.31
C ASP A 67 9.18 5.87 -29.33
N ASP A 68 8.11 6.58 -28.96
CA ASP A 68 8.16 8.01 -28.63
C ASP A 68 7.87 8.18 -27.14
N ASP A 69 8.94 7.93 -26.38
CA ASP A 69 9.13 8.29 -24.98
C ASP A 69 9.26 9.82 -24.91
N ASP A 70 8.13 10.55 -24.93
CA ASP A 70 8.10 11.98 -24.63
C ASP A 70 7.67 12.17 -23.17
N ASP A 71 8.68 11.99 -22.32
CA ASP A 71 8.79 12.46 -20.95
C ASP A 71 8.81 14.00 -20.97
N ASP A 72 7.63 14.64 -21.00
CA ASP A 72 7.49 16.09 -20.78
C ASP A 72 6.90 16.32 -19.38
N ASP A 73 7.80 16.15 -18.40
CA ASP A 73 7.73 16.69 -17.05
C ASP A 73 7.91 18.22 -17.16
N ASP A 74 6.82 18.96 -17.41
CA ASP A 74 6.77 20.41 -17.21
C ASP A 74 5.67 20.70 -16.19
N ASP A 75 6.04 20.50 -14.92
CA ASP A 75 5.29 20.85 -13.71
C ASP A 75 5.07 22.38 -13.72
N GLU A 76 3.87 22.79 -14.14
CA GLU A 76 3.31 24.13 -13.91
C GLU A 76 3.14 24.35 -12.39
N ASP A 77 3.90 25.26 -11.80
CA ASP A 77 3.36 26.48 -11.15
C ASP A 77 4.52 27.34 -10.59
N ASP A 78 4.85 28.38 -11.36
CA ASP A 78 5.40 29.64 -10.88
C ASP A 78 4.30 30.34 -10.08
N ASP A 79 4.52 30.70 -8.82
CA ASP A 79 4.24 32.07 -8.33
C ASP A 79 4.42 32.22 -6.80
N GLU A 80 5.32 33.15 -6.48
CA GLU A 80 5.16 34.21 -5.47
C GLU A 80 5.37 33.88 -3.98
N ASP A 81 6.63 34.07 -3.57
CA ASP A 81 7.06 35.01 -2.50
C ASP A 81 5.92 35.78 -1.81
N ASP A 82 5.72 35.57 -0.51
CA ASP A 82 5.29 36.64 0.41
C ASP A 82 5.47 36.24 1.89
N GLU A 83 6.43 36.91 2.53
CA GLU A 83 6.31 37.53 3.85
C GLU A 83 6.33 36.64 5.11
N ASP A 84 7.54 36.55 5.68
CA ASP A 84 7.87 37.03 7.03
C ASP A 84 6.66 37.47 7.89
N ASP A 85 6.30 36.67 8.91
CA ASP A 85 5.84 37.28 10.15
C ASP A 85 6.37 36.47 11.34
N GLU A 86 6.86 37.26 12.27
CA GLU A 86 7.64 36.93 13.42
C GLU A 86 6.69 36.50 14.56
N ASP A 87 7.28 35.90 15.58
CA ASP A 87 6.93 36.17 16.99
C ASP A 87 5.82 35.35 17.69
N ASP A 88 6.02 35.32 19.01
CA ASP A 88 5.26 34.71 20.11
C ASP A 88 5.45 33.18 20.26
N GLU A 89 6.48 32.72 20.97
CA GLU A 89 6.64 32.80 22.43
C GLU A 89 5.43 32.26 23.22
N ASP A 90 5.74 31.25 24.04
CA ASP A 90 5.26 31.09 25.42
C ASP A 90 4.06 30.18 25.76
N ASP A 91 4.18 29.65 26.98
CA ASP A 91 3.34 28.76 27.78
C ASP A 91 3.37 27.28 27.40
N GLU A 92 4.20 26.43 28.02
CA GLU A 92 4.28 26.11 29.47
C GLU A 92 2.97 25.53 30.05
N ASP A 93 3.11 24.49 30.88
CA ASP A 93 2.09 23.77 31.66
C ASP A 93 1.06 22.92 30.88
N ASP A 94 0.73 21.69 31.30
CA ASP A 94 0.67 21.21 32.67
C ASP A 94 0.89 19.68 32.71
N GLU A 95 1.71 19.29 33.68
CA GLU A 95 2.03 17.93 34.05
C GLU A 95 0.87 17.38 34.91
N ASP A 96 -0.06 16.62 34.33
CA ASP A 96 -1.03 15.87 35.17
C ASP A 96 -0.41 14.54 35.63
N ASP A 97 0.40 14.74 36.66
CA ASP A 97 0.93 13.87 37.70
C ASP A 97 -0.16 12.90 38.24
N GLU A 98 0.17 11.60 38.20
CA GLU A 98 -0.09 10.54 39.19
C GLU A 98 -1.50 10.36 39.81
N ASP A 99 -1.98 9.11 39.87
CA ASP A 99 -1.89 8.34 41.13
C ASP A 99 -2.66 7.01 41.08
N ASP A 100 -2.08 6.06 41.83
CA ASP A 100 -2.71 4.98 42.57
C ASP A 100 -2.97 3.61 41.91
N GLU A 101 -1.96 2.76 42.10
CA GLU A 101 -2.04 1.49 42.84
C GLU A 101 -3.32 0.64 42.71
N ASP A 102 -3.17 -0.57 42.15
CA ASP A 102 -3.75 -1.73 42.82
C ASP A 102 -2.86 -2.96 42.58
N GLY A 103 -2.10 -3.30 43.62
CA GLY A 103 -1.24 -4.46 43.65
C GLY A 103 -2.01 -5.70 44.09
N GLU A 104 -1.99 -6.75 43.29
CA GLU A 104 -2.48 -8.07 43.71
C GLU A 104 -1.36 -9.10 43.52
N ALA A 105 -0.40 -9.05 44.46
CA ALA A 105 0.53 -10.15 44.69
C ALA A 105 -0.14 -11.23 45.52
N SER A 106 -0.47 -12.37 44.91
CA SER A 106 -0.48 -13.73 45.46
C SER A 106 -1.32 -14.61 44.52
N GLU A 107 -0.93 -15.81 44.10
CA GLU A 107 -0.88 -16.99 44.95
C GLU A 107 -0.08 -18.12 44.26
N LYS A 108 1.06 -18.45 44.85
CA LYS A 108 1.51 -19.80 45.21
C LYS A 108 0.99 -21.00 44.38
N SER A 109 1.95 -21.70 43.79
CA SER A 109 2.14 -23.16 43.89
C SER A 109 0.99 -24.12 43.56
N GLY A 110 1.21 -24.94 42.51
CA GLY A 110 1.23 -26.39 42.71
C GLY A 110 0.31 -27.24 41.84
N ARG A 111 0.97 -28.20 41.17
CA ARG A 111 0.70 -29.65 41.29
C ARG A 111 -0.18 -30.33 40.22
N SER A 112 0.51 -31.26 39.57
CA SER A 112 0.10 -32.61 39.14
C SER A 112 -0.46 -32.83 37.74
N SER A 113 0.28 -33.69 37.04
CA SER A 113 -0.09 -34.66 36.02
C SER A 113 -1.46 -35.30 36.22
N ASP A 114 -2.16 -35.51 35.10
CA ASP A 114 -2.78 -36.80 34.72
C ASP A 114 -2.56 -37.00 33.22
#